data_AF-A0A9W6QGS6-F1
#
_entry.id   AF-A0A9W6QGS6-F1
#
_cell.length_a   1.000
_cell.length_b   1.000
_cell.length_c   1.000
_cell.angle_alpha   90.00
_cell.angle_beta   90.00
_cell.angle_gamma   90.00
#
_symmetry.space_group_name_H-M   'P 1'
#
loop_
_entity.id
_entity.type
_entity.pdbx_description
1 polymer ?
#
loop_
_entity_poly.entity_id
_entity_poly.type
_entity_poly.pdbx_seq_one_letter_code
_entity_poly.pdbx_strand_id
1 'polypeptide(L)'
;MDLDAVRAFLTERLSEDERRAAAGGVPLLEEAERLGRLHVLRSDDGTGLLLAPIASPGEPVPFAEKAPLLRAEIAIADEDTLRLLATAYDAHHGWQEEWRVQQ
;
A
#
# COMPACT_ATOMS: atom_id res chain seq x y z
N MET A 1 -12.37 12.15 8.08
CA MET A 1 -11.98 11.19 7.04
C MET A 1 -12.86 9.97 7.20
N ASP A 2 -13.46 9.47 6.14
CA ASP A 2 -14.19 8.20 6.18
C ASP A 2 -13.19 7.05 6.04
N LEU A 3 -12.90 6.35 7.14
CA LEU A 3 -11.95 5.24 7.15
C LEU A 3 -12.46 4.06 6.32
N ASP A 4 -13.78 3.86 6.24
CA ASP A 4 -14.36 2.77 5.45
C ASP A 4 -14.15 3.03 3.96
N ALA A 5 -14.25 4.28 3.51
CA ALA A 5 -13.91 4.67 2.15
C ALA A 5 -12.42 4.43 1.82
N VAL A 6 -11.51 4.74 2.76
CA VAL A 6 -10.06 4.47 2.56
C VAL A 6 -9.78 2.97 2.53
N ARG A 7 -10.40 2.17 3.39
CA ARG A 7 -10.26 0.70 3.37
C ARG A 7 -10.79 0.10 2.07
N ALA A 8 -11.93 0.58 1.57
CA ALA A 8 -12.49 0.15 0.29
C ALA A 8 -11.55 0.50 -0.88
N PHE A 9 -11.02 1.72 -0.90
CA PHE A 9 -10.04 2.15 -1.89
C PHE A 9 -8.80 1.25 -1.89
N LEU A 10 -8.18 1.03 -0.71
CA LEU A 10 -6.99 0.20 -0.58
C LEU A 10 -7.24 -1.25 -0.99
N THR A 11 -8.40 -1.80 -0.62
CA THR A 11 -8.81 -3.16 -1.02
C THR A 11 -8.95 -3.28 -2.54
N GLU A 12 -9.57 -2.31 -3.20
CA GLU A 12 -9.69 -2.31 -4.67
C GLU A 12 -8.33 -2.18 -5.34
N ARG A 13 -7.45 -1.29 -4.85
CA ARG A 13 -6.10 -1.12 -5.39
C ARG A 13 -5.26 -2.37 -5.24
N LEU A 14 -5.33 -3.03 -4.10
CA LEU A 14 -4.63 -4.29 -3.87
C LEU A 14 -5.17 -5.41 -4.76
N SER A 15 -6.49 -5.43 -5.02
CA SER A 15 -7.11 -6.37 -5.95
C SER A 15 -6.68 -6.13 -7.41
N GLU A 16 -6.51 -4.86 -7.80
CA GLU A 16 -5.94 -4.47 -9.10
C GLU A 16 -4.49 -4.94 -9.24
N ASP A 17 -3.68 -4.76 -8.20
CA ASP A 17 -2.29 -5.23 -8.20
C ASP A 17 -2.17 -6.74 -8.33
N GLU A 18 -3.06 -7.50 -7.69
CA GLU A 18 -3.13 -8.95 -7.87
C GLU A 18 -3.49 -9.35 -9.30
N ARG A 19 -4.45 -8.65 -9.92
CA ARG A 19 -4.79 -8.87 -11.34
C ARG A 19 -3.62 -8.58 -12.26
N ARG A 20 -2.88 -7.49 -12.01
CA ARG A 20 -1.67 -7.14 -12.76
C ARG A 20 -0.59 -8.20 -12.62
N ALA A 21 -0.29 -8.62 -11.39
CA ALA A 21 0.67 -9.68 -11.12
C ALA A 21 0.30 -10.98 -11.83
N ALA A 22 -0.97 -11.40 -11.77
CA ALA A 22 -1.46 -12.60 -12.44
C ALA A 22 -1.36 -12.52 -13.97
N ALA A 23 -1.46 -11.32 -14.55
CA ALA A 23 -1.26 -11.07 -15.98
C ALA A 23 0.22 -10.90 -16.38
N GLY A 24 1.16 -11.06 -15.45
CA GLY A 24 2.60 -10.84 -15.68
C GLY A 24 3.01 -9.37 -15.73
N GLY A 25 2.11 -8.46 -15.34
CA GLY A 25 2.39 -7.03 -15.18
C GLY A 25 3.00 -6.70 -13.81
N VAL A 26 3.45 -5.45 -13.67
CA VAL A 26 4.02 -4.95 -12.40
C VAL A 26 2.88 -4.37 -11.53
N PRO A 27 2.75 -4.81 -10.26
CA PRO A 27 1.89 -4.17 -9.27
C PRO A 27 2.23 -2.69 -9.08
N LEU A 28 1.23 -1.84 -8.93
CA LEU A 28 1.38 -0.43 -8.60
C LEU A 28 2.14 -0.22 -7.29
N LEU A 29 1.94 -1.11 -6.31
CA LEU A 29 2.70 -1.08 -5.07
C LEU A 29 4.20 -1.32 -5.29
N GLU A 30 4.59 -2.24 -6.18
CA GLU A 30 6.00 -2.45 -6.52
C GLU A 30 6.57 -1.28 -7.34
N GLU A 31 5.77 -0.65 -8.20
CA GLU A 31 6.17 0.60 -8.87
C GLU A 31 6.40 1.71 -7.84
N ALA A 32 5.53 1.85 -6.84
CA ALA A 32 5.69 2.82 -5.76
C ALA A 32 6.96 2.58 -4.93
N GLU A 33 7.29 1.32 -4.65
CA GLU A 33 8.55 0.92 -4.00
C GLU A 33 9.76 1.28 -4.85
N ARG A 34 9.75 0.98 -6.15
CA ARG A 34 10.83 1.33 -7.08
C ARG A 34 11.03 2.84 -7.21
N LEU A 35 9.94 3.60 -7.13
CA LEU A 35 9.96 5.06 -7.12
C LEU A 35 10.32 5.65 -5.76
N GLY A 36 10.59 4.80 -4.75
CA GLY A 36 10.97 5.22 -3.41
C GLY A 36 9.87 5.97 -2.69
N ARG A 37 8.59 5.64 -2.92
CA ARG A 37 7.46 6.32 -2.26
C ARG A 37 7.09 5.67 -0.92
N LEU A 38 7.15 4.35 -0.89
CA LEU A 38 6.87 3.53 0.28
C LEU A 38 7.67 2.24 0.14
N HIS A 39 8.32 1.76 1.20
CA HIS A 39 8.87 0.41 1.25
C HIS A 39 8.03 -0.47 2.17
N VAL A 40 7.64 -1.65 1.70
CA VAL A 40 7.05 -2.69 2.55
C VAL A 40 8.13 -3.70 2.90
N LEU A 41 8.71 -3.56 4.09
CA LEU A 41 9.81 -4.38 4.58
C LEU A 41 9.29 -5.48 5.49
N ARG A 42 10.11 -6.51 5.72
CA ARG A 42 9.87 -7.47 6.79
C ARG A 42 10.14 -6.78 8.13
N SER A 43 9.30 -7.02 9.14
CA SER A 43 9.58 -6.53 10.50
C SER A 43 10.84 -7.21 11.07
N ASP A 44 11.50 -6.56 12.04
CA ASP A 44 12.71 -7.09 12.68
C ASP A 44 12.48 -8.43 13.39
N ASP A 45 11.25 -8.68 13.85
CA ASP A 45 10.85 -9.96 14.46
C ASP A 45 10.48 -11.04 13.43
N GLY A 46 10.46 -10.71 12.14
CA GLY A 46 10.13 -11.61 11.04
C GLY A 46 8.65 -11.98 10.90
N THR A 47 7.78 -11.50 11.80
CA THR A 47 6.37 -11.95 11.89
C THR A 47 5.39 -11.07 11.11
N GLY A 48 5.79 -9.86 10.76
CA GLY A 48 4.91 -8.85 10.17
C GLY A 48 5.56 -8.05 9.05
N LEU A 49 4.89 -6.96 8.70
CA LEU A 49 5.35 -5.99 7.71
C LEU A 49 5.62 -4.65 8.38
N LEU A 50 6.65 -3.96 7.91
CA LEU A 50 6.94 -2.58 8.26
C LEU A 50 6.67 -1.69 7.04
N LEU A 51 5.79 -0.71 7.20
CA LEU A 51 5.58 0.36 6.22
C LEU A 51 6.59 1.47 6.51
N ALA A 52 7.57 1.64 5.64
CA ALA A 52 8.64 2.62 5.82
C ALA A 52 8.54 3.75 4.77
N PRO A 53 8.27 5.00 5.19
CA PRO A 53 8.49 6.16 4.33
C PRO A 53 10.00 6.44 4.25
N ILE A 54 10.61 6.21 3.08
CA ILE A 54 12.00 6.53 2.63
C ILE A 54 13.16 6.42 3.66
N ALA A 55 14.25 5.75 3.21
CA ALA A 55 15.56 5.61 3.86
C ALA A 55 15.72 4.49 4.91
N SER A 56 14.87 3.47 4.88
CA SER A 56 15.16 2.24 5.62
C SER A 56 16.00 1.28 4.75
N PRO A 57 17.21 0.88 5.18
CA PRO A 57 17.97 -0.15 4.48
C PRO A 57 17.22 -1.48 4.58
N GLY A 58 16.88 -2.07 3.43
CA GLY A 58 16.17 -3.34 3.39
C GLY A 58 15.64 -3.65 2.00
N GLU A 59 15.58 -4.93 1.67
CA GLU A 59 14.94 -5.41 0.44
C GLU A 59 13.41 -5.44 0.66
N PRO A 60 12.61 -4.82 -0.22
CA PRO A 60 11.16 -4.92 -0.15
C PRO A 60 10.70 -6.37 -0.19
N VAL A 61 9.68 -6.69 0.61
CA VAL A 61 9.06 -8.02 0.61
C VAL A 61 8.45 -8.28 -0.78
N PRO A 62 8.68 -9.45 -1.41
CA PRO A 62 8.08 -9.77 -2.70
C PRO A 62 6.56 -9.60 -2.69
N PHE A 63 5.97 -9.10 -3.80
CA PHE A 63 4.54 -8.81 -3.84
C PHE A 63 3.66 -10.00 -3.45
N ALA A 64 3.98 -11.19 -3.94
CA ALA A 64 3.24 -12.42 -3.63
C ALA A 64 3.19 -12.75 -2.13
N GLU A 65 4.20 -12.32 -1.36
CA GLU A 65 4.27 -12.52 0.09
C GLU A 65 3.55 -11.41 0.86
N LYS A 66 3.71 -10.14 0.48
CA LYS A 66 3.11 -9.02 1.22
C LYS A 66 1.62 -8.81 0.91
N ALA A 67 1.15 -9.13 -0.29
CA ALA A 67 -0.25 -8.91 -0.67
C ALA A 67 -1.27 -9.55 0.28
N PRO A 68 -1.19 -10.85 0.66
CA PRO A 68 -2.14 -11.44 1.60
C PRO A 68 -2.05 -10.82 3.00
N LEU A 69 -0.86 -10.43 3.45
CA LEU A 69 -0.63 -9.79 4.74
C LEU A 69 -1.24 -8.39 4.77
N LEU A 70 -1.00 -7.58 3.73
CA LEU A 70 -1.58 -6.25 3.58
C LEU A 70 -3.11 -6.32 3.51
N ARG A 71 -3.69 -7.33 2.86
CA ARG A 71 -5.15 -7.51 2.83
C ARG A 71 -5.74 -7.76 4.21
N ALA A 72 -5.10 -8.62 5.00
CA ALA A 72 -5.52 -8.85 6.38
C ALA A 72 -5.39 -7.56 7.22
N GLU A 73 -4.29 -6.84 7.04
CA GLU A 73 -3.99 -5.61 7.77
C GLU A 73 -4.97 -4.48 7.44
N ILE A 74 -5.30 -4.25 6.16
CA ILE A 74 -6.24 -3.20 5.71
C ILE A 74 -7.60 -3.33 6.41
N ALA A 75 -8.02 -4.51 6.84
CA ALA A 75 -9.29 -4.70 7.54
C ALA A 75 -9.28 -4.15 8.99
N ILE A 76 -8.12 -4.10 9.64
CA ILE A 76 -7.98 -3.79 11.07
C ILE A 76 -7.06 -2.60 11.37
N ALA A 77 -6.28 -2.14 10.40
CA ALA A 77 -5.28 -1.09 10.52
C ALA A 77 -5.88 0.22 11.05
N ASP A 78 -5.06 1.01 11.74
CA ASP A 78 -5.41 2.36 12.17
C ASP A 78 -5.37 3.38 11.01
N GLU A 79 -5.83 4.60 11.28
CA GLU A 79 -5.89 5.67 10.28
C GLU A 79 -4.50 6.01 9.70
N ASP A 80 -3.47 6.06 10.54
CA ASP A 80 -2.12 6.45 10.11
C ASP A 80 -1.51 5.40 9.17
N THR A 81 -1.69 4.11 9.48
CA THR A 81 -1.27 2.98 8.64
C THR A 81 -2.00 3.00 7.30
N LEU A 82 -3.33 3.19 7.31
CA LEU A 82 -4.13 3.28 6.10
C LEU A 82 -3.71 4.45 5.21
N ARG A 83 -3.47 5.63 5.81
CA ARG A 83 -3.00 6.81 5.09
C ARG A 83 -1.62 6.58 4.49
N LEU A 84 -0.69 6.01 5.25
CA LEU A 84 0.65 5.71 4.76
C LEU A 84 0.61 4.74 3.59
N LEU A 85 -0.18 3.67 3.68
CA LEU A 85 -0.34 2.73 2.56
C LEU A 85 -1.00 3.38 1.35
N ALA A 86 -1.97 4.27 1.55
CA ALA A 86 -2.63 4.99 0.45
C ALA A 86 -1.65 5.86 -0.35
N THR A 87 -0.59 6.39 0.27
CA THR A 87 0.44 7.16 -0.44
C THR A 87 1.14 6.37 -1.55
N ALA A 88 1.22 5.04 -1.45
CA ALA A 88 1.77 4.21 -2.52
C ALA A 88 0.95 4.31 -3.81
N TYR A 89 -0.37 4.50 -3.69
CA TYR A 89 -1.30 4.56 -4.83
C TYR A 89 -1.60 5.98 -5.31
N ASP A 90 -1.11 7.01 -4.62
CA ASP A 90 -1.46 8.42 -4.80
C ASP A 90 -1.07 9.02 -6.17
N ALA A 91 -0.18 8.38 -6.93
CA ALA A 91 0.14 8.82 -8.30
C ALA A 91 -0.97 8.54 -9.34
N HIS A 92 -2.05 7.86 -8.95
CA HIS A 92 -3.22 7.67 -9.80
C HIS A 92 -4.23 8.79 -9.51
N HIS A 93 -4.07 9.89 -10.24
CA HIS A 93 -4.74 11.20 -10.17
C HIS A 93 -6.29 11.26 -10.14
N GLY A 94 -7.00 10.19 -9.80
CA GLY A 94 -8.46 10.20 -9.68
C GLY A 94 -9.00 10.52 -8.27
N TRP A 95 -8.20 10.33 -7.22
CA TRP A 95 -8.71 10.37 -5.83
C TRP A 95 -8.41 11.67 -5.08
N GLN A 96 -7.39 12.42 -5.51
CA GLN A 96 -6.93 13.66 -4.87
C GLN A 96 -7.97 14.80 -4.86
N GLU A 97 -8.95 14.80 -5.75
CA GLU A 97 -9.96 15.87 -5.81
C GLU A 97 -11.00 15.79 -4.67
N GLU A 98 -11.26 14.62 -4.09
CA GLU A 98 -12.12 14.50 -2.90
C GLU A 98 -11.33 14.71 -1.58
N TRP A 99 -10.00 14.56 -1.63
CA TRP A 99 -9.11 14.57 -0.46
C TRP A 99 -8.64 15.97 -0.03
N ARG A 100 -8.55 16.93 -0.94
CA ARG A 100 -7.94 18.25 -0.67
C ARG A 100 -8.92 19.34 -0.26
N VAL A 101 -10.23 19.10 -0.42
CA VAL A 101 -11.30 20.10 -0.18
C VAL A 101 -11.80 20.15 1.27
N GLN A 102 -11.20 19.39 2.19
CA GLN A 102 -11.59 19.40 3.61
C GLN A 102 -10.47 19.81 4.57
N GLN A 103 -9.57 20.71 4.14
CA GLN A 103 -8.70 21.46 5.06
C GLN A 103 -9.29 22.82 5.38
#